data_AF-A0A0C1F2X5-F1
#
_entry.id   AF-A0A0C1F2X5-F1
#
_cell.length_a   1.000
_cell.length_b   1.000
_cell.length_c   1.000
_cell.angle_alpha   90.00
_cell.angle_beta   90.00
_cell.angle_gamma   90.00
#
_symmetry.space_group_name_H-M   'P 1'
#
loop_
_entity.id
_entity.type
_entity.pdbx_description
1 polymer ?
#
loop_
_entity_poly.entity_id
_entity_poly.type
_entity_poly.pdbx_seq_one_letter_code
_entity_poly.pdbx_strand_id
1 'polypeptide(L)'
;MGKRNKIVILSFMLLSLFIENNHCVYSQKIDLEKDNVLEQQDSVFVINNSIVKLKTIKRCTLKSVNIDDNDFLNTNVQYLYIDSIDKKQLSKEKYYRNFLNNTHFLEFEESDFYKGNFQFLLKKRVIKNYGECYIGEFYFPHADNSAQRRAIVIINIKKKEISIWNFDDLIISKEGMKCVFNVRGEHSIYKVIYSLRCGLFLSI
;
A
#
# COMPACT_ATOMS: atom_id res chain seq x y z
N MET A 1 -9.43 31.89 57.45
CA MET A 1 -10.23 30.79 56.87
C MET A 1 -10.30 30.97 55.34
N GLY A 2 -10.32 29.87 54.58
CA GLY A 2 -10.44 29.80 53.10
C GLY A 2 -9.07 29.75 52.39
N LYS A 3 -8.42 28.61 52.07
CA LYS A 3 -8.70 27.41 51.24
C LYS A 3 -8.77 27.61 49.70
N ARG A 4 -7.65 27.22 49.05
CA ARG A 4 -7.46 26.28 47.90
C ARG A 4 -7.90 26.64 46.45
N ASN A 5 -6.88 26.63 45.58
CA ASN A 5 -6.70 25.99 44.24
C ASN A 5 -7.86 25.87 43.23
N LYS A 6 -7.61 26.25 41.96
CA LYS A 6 -7.55 25.35 40.77
C LYS A 6 -7.32 26.08 39.42
N ILE A 7 -6.19 25.78 38.78
CA ILE A 7 -5.94 25.29 37.39
C ILE A 7 -6.87 25.71 36.22
N VAL A 8 -6.23 26.36 35.22
CA VAL A 8 -6.16 26.16 33.73
C VAL A 8 -7.44 26.17 32.87
N ILE A 9 -7.42 26.91 31.74
CA ILE A 9 -7.45 26.39 30.34
C ILE A 9 -7.51 27.56 29.32
N LEU A 10 -6.68 27.42 28.27
CA LEU A 10 -6.63 28.20 27.02
C LEU A 10 -7.96 28.23 26.27
N SER A 11 -8.26 29.37 25.65
CA SER A 11 -9.13 29.43 24.46
C SER A 11 -8.64 30.54 23.53
N PHE A 12 -7.69 30.21 22.65
CA PHE A 12 -7.39 30.98 21.44
C PHE A 12 -8.49 30.66 20.42
N MET A 13 -9.48 31.55 20.34
CA MET A 13 -10.51 31.54 19.30
C MET A 13 -10.24 32.69 18.32
N LEU A 14 -10.21 32.32 17.04
CA LEU A 14 -10.58 33.15 15.87
C LEU A 14 -9.59 34.31 15.56
N LEU A 15 -9.27 34.69 14.34
CA LEU A 15 -9.74 34.35 13.01
C LEU A 15 -8.69 34.89 12.03
N SER A 16 -8.56 34.22 10.89
CA SER A 16 -8.22 34.72 9.56
C SER A 16 -7.69 36.15 9.41
N LEU A 17 -6.61 36.30 8.64
CA LEU A 17 -6.65 36.98 7.33
C LEU A 17 -5.30 36.87 6.62
N PHE A 18 -5.38 36.84 5.29
CA PHE A 18 -4.29 36.70 4.32
C PHE A 18 -3.73 35.27 4.26
N ILE A 19 -3.87 34.55 3.15
CA ILE A 19 -3.24 34.89 1.87
C ILE A 19 -4.13 34.40 0.72
N GLU A 20 -4.60 35.35 -0.10
CA GLU A 20 -4.79 35.10 -1.52
C GLU A 20 -3.40 34.81 -2.11
N ASN A 21 -3.17 33.60 -2.61
CA ASN A 21 -2.11 33.37 -3.57
C ASN A 21 -2.65 32.57 -4.73
N ASN A 22 -2.93 33.32 -5.80
CA ASN A 22 -2.92 32.84 -7.17
C ASN A 22 -1.71 31.93 -7.41
N HIS A 23 -1.93 30.65 -7.68
CA HIS A 23 -0.95 29.87 -8.43
C HIS A 23 -1.65 29.08 -9.54
N CYS A 24 -1.72 29.76 -10.69
CA CYS A 24 -1.54 29.26 -12.04
C CYS A 24 -1.55 27.73 -12.21
N VAL A 25 -2.55 27.25 -12.94
CA VAL A 25 -2.56 25.92 -13.58
C VAL A 25 -1.42 25.89 -14.61
N TYR A 26 -0.26 25.38 -14.22
CA TYR A 26 0.86 25.14 -15.13
C TYR A 26 0.66 23.80 -15.84
N SER A 27 0.17 23.86 -17.08
CA SER A 27 0.31 22.80 -18.07
C SER A 27 1.75 22.83 -18.58
N GLN A 28 2.66 22.07 -17.98
CA GLN A 28 4.02 21.89 -18.50
C GLN A 28 4.19 20.51 -19.13
N LYS A 29 4.69 20.52 -20.38
CA LYS A 29 5.14 19.34 -21.11
C LYS A 29 6.27 18.67 -20.34
N ILE A 30 6.11 17.37 -20.10
CA ILE A 30 7.03 16.55 -19.31
C ILE A 30 8.11 15.97 -20.23
N ASP A 31 9.34 16.47 -20.12
CA ASP A 31 10.54 15.80 -20.66
C ASP A 31 11.27 15.05 -19.54
N LEU A 32 11.58 13.77 -19.77
CA LEU A 32 12.20 12.84 -18.80
C LEU A 32 13.45 12.19 -19.43
N GLU A 33 14.62 12.39 -18.80
CA GLU A 33 15.93 11.80 -19.18
C GLU A 33 16.10 10.35 -18.67
N LYS A 34 17.10 9.64 -19.24
CA LYS A 34 17.35 8.18 -19.17
C LYS A 34 17.89 7.69 -17.80
N ASP A 35 17.47 6.47 -17.46
CA ASP A 35 17.66 5.76 -16.19
C ASP A 35 19.02 5.04 -16.03
N ASN A 36 19.50 4.90 -14.78
CA ASN A 36 20.51 3.92 -14.34
C ASN A 36 19.81 2.70 -13.71
N VAL A 37 20.11 1.50 -14.20
CA VAL A 37 19.50 0.23 -13.75
C VAL A 37 20.42 -0.44 -12.74
N LEU A 38 19.91 -0.70 -11.52
CA LEU A 38 20.48 -1.70 -10.61
C LEU A 38 19.59 -2.95 -10.66
N GLU A 39 20.14 -4.08 -11.08
CA GLU A 39 19.43 -5.37 -11.09
C GLU A 39 19.65 -6.09 -9.74
N GLN A 40 18.57 -6.45 -9.05
CA GLN A 40 18.60 -7.41 -7.94
C GLN A 40 18.16 -8.79 -8.48
N GLN A 41 18.76 -9.87 -7.96
CA GLN A 41 18.45 -11.24 -8.38
C GLN A 41 16.99 -11.62 -8.08
N ASP A 42 16.30 -12.17 -9.07
CA ASP A 42 14.91 -12.62 -8.95
C ASP A 42 14.81 -13.92 -8.13
N SER A 43 14.10 -13.87 -7.00
CA SER A 43 13.68 -15.08 -6.28
C SER A 43 12.53 -15.78 -7.02
N VAL A 44 12.63 -17.09 -7.23
CA VAL A 44 11.61 -17.92 -7.90
C VAL A 44 11.03 -18.93 -6.92
N PHE A 45 9.71 -19.02 -6.84
CA PHE A 45 9.00 -19.98 -5.99
C PHE A 45 7.73 -20.49 -6.68
N VAL A 46 7.16 -21.59 -6.16
CA VAL A 46 5.97 -22.23 -6.73
C VAL A 46 4.82 -22.12 -5.72
N ILE A 47 3.70 -21.53 -6.16
CA ILE A 47 2.46 -21.51 -5.38
C ILE A 47 1.35 -22.15 -6.21
N ASN A 48 0.78 -23.23 -5.69
CA ASN A 48 -0.35 -23.93 -6.33
C ASN A 48 -0.09 -24.28 -7.81
N ASN A 49 1.09 -24.81 -8.11
CA ASN A 49 1.58 -25.17 -9.45
C ASN A 49 1.81 -23.99 -10.41
N SER A 50 1.69 -22.75 -9.94
CA SER A 50 2.07 -21.55 -10.69
C SER A 50 3.49 -21.13 -10.33
N ILE A 51 4.30 -20.82 -11.34
CA ILE A 51 5.62 -20.23 -11.14
C ILE A 51 5.44 -18.75 -10.78
N VAL A 52 5.93 -18.38 -9.61
CA VAL A 52 5.92 -17.02 -9.10
C VAL A 52 7.36 -16.49 -9.11
N LYS A 53 7.53 -15.27 -9.62
CA LYS A 53 8.80 -14.57 -9.66
C LYS A 53 8.66 -13.25 -8.93
N LEU A 54 9.63 -12.92 -8.09
CA LEU A 54 9.75 -11.57 -7.56
C LEU A 54 9.91 -10.61 -8.73
N LYS A 55 9.12 -9.53 -8.76
CA LYS A 55 9.30 -8.50 -9.78
C LYS A 55 10.32 -7.51 -9.26
N THR A 56 11.49 -7.47 -9.90
CA THR A 56 12.50 -6.45 -9.62
C THR A 56 11.90 -5.05 -9.87
N ILE A 57 11.82 -4.25 -8.80
CA ILE A 57 11.28 -2.89 -8.85
C ILE A 57 12.36 -1.97 -9.42
N LYS A 58 12.17 -1.47 -10.64
CA LYS A 58 12.99 -0.38 -11.15
C LYS A 58 12.61 0.89 -10.38
N ARG A 59 13.59 1.60 -9.79
CA ARG A 59 13.36 2.91 -9.17
C ARG A 59 12.74 3.84 -10.21
N CYS A 60 11.46 4.11 -10.06
CA CYS A 60 10.73 5.04 -10.92
C CYS A 60 10.24 6.18 -10.04
N THR A 61 10.77 7.37 -10.25
CA THR A 61 10.34 8.58 -9.54
C THR A 61 9.66 9.53 -10.53
N LEU A 62 8.55 10.11 -10.11
CA LEU A 62 7.99 11.26 -10.82
C LEU A 62 8.77 12.50 -10.38
N LYS A 63 9.16 13.37 -11.33
CA LYS A 63 9.97 14.59 -11.09
C LYS A 63 9.41 15.55 -10.02
N SER A 64 8.18 15.34 -9.55
CA SER A 64 7.47 16.17 -8.58
C SER A 64 7.16 15.50 -7.24
N VAL A 65 7.63 14.26 -7.01
CA VAL A 65 7.33 13.49 -5.80
C VAL A 65 8.58 13.40 -4.95
N ASN A 66 8.45 13.64 -3.64
CA ASN A 66 9.55 13.47 -2.70
C ASN A 66 10.09 12.04 -2.81
N ILE A 67 11.40 11.89 -2.94
CA ILE A 67 12.06 10.58 -3.13
C ILE A 67 11.69 9.64 -1.97
N ASP A 68 11.61 10.19 -0.75
CA ASP A 68 11.25 9.50 0.48
C ASP A 68 9.86 8.81 0.41
N ASP A 69 8.89 9.41 -0.30
CA ASP A 69 7.53 8.87 -0.40
C ASP A 69 7.45 7.66 -1.35
N ASN A 70 8.38 7.52 -2.30
CA ASN A 70 8.45 6.32 -3.15
C ASN A 70 9.27 5.21 -2.49
N ASP A 71 10.29 5.55 -1.70
CA ASP A 71 11.01 4.58 -0.88
C ASP A 71 10.12 3.92 0.17
N PHE A 72 9.13 4.67 0.69
CA PHE A 72 8.06 4.13 1.51
C PHE A 72 7.30 2.97 0.83
N LEU A 73 6.84 3.16 -0.41
CA LEU A 73 6.13 2.12 -1.15
C LEU A 73 7.03 0.94 -1.47
N ASN A 74 8.30 1.17 -1.81
CA ASN A 74 9.26 0.10 -2.09
C ASN A 74 9.51 -0.80 -0.86
N THR A 75 9.38 -0.23 0.35
CA THR A 75 9.59 -0.96 1.61
C THR A 75 8.34 -1.72 2.06
N ASN A 76 7.14 -1.23 1.71
CA ASN A 76 5.86 -1.75 2.22
C ASN A 76 4.99 -2.42 1.14
N VAL A 77 5.44 -2.43 -0.11
CA VAL A 77 4.77 -3.08 -1.24
C VAL A 77 5.75 -4.01 -1.95
N GLN A 78 5.37 -5.29 -2.04
CA GLN A 78 6.07 -6.27 -2.87
C GLN A 78 5.23 -6.61 -4.10
N TYR A 79 5.90 -6.78 -5.23
CA TYR A 79 5.29 -7.17 -6.50
C TYR A 79 5.78 -8.55 -6.92
N LEU A 80 4.85 -9.38 -7.38
CA LEU A 80 5.10 -10.72 -7.87
C LEU A 80 4.51 -10.86 -9.26
N TYR A 81 5.30 -11.41 -10.18
CA TYR A 81 4.80 -11.89 -11.46
C TYR A 81 4.42 -13.37 -11.31
N ILE A 82 3.26 -13.75 -11.86
CA ILE A 82 2.77 -15.12 -11.82
C ILE A 82 2.41 -15.59 -13.22
N ASP A 83 2.93 -16.73 -13.64
CA ASP A 83 2.70 -17.25 -15.00
C ASP A 83 1.20 -17.50 -15.32
N SER A 84 0.44 -17.88 -14.29
CA SER A 84 -0.94 -18.32 -14.37
C SER A 84 -1.67 -18.09 -13.04
N ILE A 85 -2.89 -17.55 -13.11
CA ILE A 85 -3.75 -17.35 -11.94
C ILE A 85 -4.93 -18.31 -12.04
N ASP A 86 -5.06 -19.22 -11.06
CA ASP A 86 -6.21 -20.11 -10.98
C ASP A 86 -7.46 -19.31 -10.55
N LYS A 87 -8.31 -19.01 -11.53
CA LYS A 87 -9.56 -18.26 -11.33
C LYS A 87 -10.50 -18.94 -10.33
N LYS A 88 -10.42 -20.26 -10.15
CA LYS A 88 -11.26 -21.01 -9.18
C LYS A 88 -10.84 -20.77 -7.73
N GLN A 89 -9.63 -20.27 -7.49
CA GLN A 89 -9.13 -19.97 -6.14
C GLN A 89 -9.36 -18.53 -5.71
N LEU A 90 -9.73 -17.63 -6.63
CA LEU A 90 -9.89 -16.19 -6.36
C LEU A 90 -10.96 -15.86 -5.33
N SER A 91 -11.88 -16.78 -5.03
CA SER A 91 -12.89 -16.62 -3.99
C SER A 91 -12.47 -17.20 -2.62
N LYS A 92 -11.29 -17.82 -2.52
CA LYS A 92 -10.88 -18.60 -1.33
C LYS A 92 -9.83 -17.85 -0.52
N GLU A 93 -10.11 -17.62 0.76
CA GLU A 93 -9.19 -17.02 1.73
C GLU A 93 -7.80 -17.68 1.71
N LYS A 94 -7.74 -19.01 1.77
CA LYS A 94 -6.49 -19.80 1.75
C LYS A 94 -5.59 -19.45 0.56
N TYR A 95 -6.16 -19.06 -0.58
CA TYR A 95 -5.39 -18.68 -1.75
C TYR A 95 -4.59 -17.39 -1.51
N TYR A 96 -5.21 -16.39 -0.89
CA TYR A 96 -4.56 -15.13 -0.56
C TYR A 96 -3.54 -15.31 0.57
N ARG A 97 -3.90 -16.10 1.59
CA ARG A 97 -3.02 -16.41 2.71
C ARG A 97 -1.71 -17.08 2.27
N ASN A 98 -1.77 -17.97 1.27
CA ASN A 98 -0.56 -18.59 0.73
C ASN A 98 0.44 -17.56 0.19
N PHE A 99 0.00 -16.43 -0.37
CA PHE A 99 0.93 -15.38 -0.81
C PHE A 99 1.59 -14.69 0.37
N LEU A 100 0.85 -14.40 1.43
CA LEU A 100 1.40 -13.78 2.65
C LEU A 100 2.46 -14.67 3.32
N ASN A 101 2.19 -15.96 3.48
CA ASN A 101 3.13 -16.90 4.12
C ASN A 101 4.46 -17.07 3.36
N ASN A 102 4.50 -16.74 2.07
CA ASN A 102 5.70 -16.84 1.24
C ASN A 102 6.37 -15.46 1.01
N THR A 103 6.01 -14.45 1.80
CA THR A 103 6.45 -13.07 1.63
C THR A 103 7.29 -12.62 2.83
N HIS A 104 8.59 -12.42 2.62
CA HIS A 104 9.56 -12.26 3.71
C HIS A 104 9.54 -10.90 4.43
N PHE A 105 9.00 -9.82 3.85
CA PHE A 105 8.94 -8.51 4.52
C PHE A 105 7.76 -8.37 5.49
N LEU A 106 6.89 -9.38 5.54
CA LEU A 106 5.79 -9.46 6.48
C LEU A 106 6.16 -10.44 7.59
N GLU A 107 6.32 -9.94 8.81
CA GLU A 107 6.61 -10.76 9.99
C GLU A 107 5.32 -11.36 10.56
N PHE A 108 4.57 -12.12 9.75
CA PHE A 108 3.43 -12.89 10.25
C PHE A 108 3.84 -14.31 10.58
N GLU A 109 3.51 -14.76 11.79
CA GLU A 109 3.62 -16.15 12.17
C GLU A 109 2.36 -16.93 11.73
N GLU A 110 2.48 -18.26 11.55
CA GLU A 110 1.31 -19.09 11.26
C GLU A 110 0.24 -18.98 12.38
N SER A 111 0.69 -18.68 13.60
CA SER A 111 -0.14 -18.45 14.79
C SER A 111 -1.07 -17.23 14.66
N ASP A 112 -0.66 -16.21 13.90
CA ASP A 112 -1.46 -15.01 13.65
C ASP A 112 -2.71 -15.32 12.81
N PHE A 113 -2.68 -16.41 12.04
CA PHE A 113 -3.78 -16.88 11.21
C PHE A 113 -4.69 -17.91 11.91
N TYR A 114 -4.58 -18.09 13.23
CA TYR A 114 -5.56 -18.88 13.97
C TYR A 114 -6.92 -18.18 14.08
N LYS A 115 -7.98 -18.99 14.11
CA LYS A 115 -9.37 -18.51 14.17
C LYS A 115 -9.58 -17.62 15.39
N GLY A 116 -9.99 -16.37 15.15
CA GLY A 116 -10.20 -15.36 16.20
C GLY A 116 -9.15 -14.24 16.21
N ASN A 117 -7.98 -14.47 15.59
CA ASN A 117 -6.89 -13.50 15.57
C ASN A 117 -6.92 -12.59 14.33
N PHE A 118 -7.70 -12.95 13.31
CA PHE A 118 -7.83 -12.16 12.09
C PHE A 118 -9.24 -12.16 11.51
N GLN A 119 -9.50 -11.19 10.64
CA GLN A 119 -10.68 -11.10 9.80
C GLN A 119 -10.24 -11.04 8.34
N PHE A 120 -10.93 -11.80 7.47
CA PHE A 120 -10.69 -11.77 6.02
C PHE A 120 -11.85 -11.14 5.28
N LEU A 121 -11.53 -10.20 4.40
CA LEU A 121 -12.50 -9.56 3.50
C LEU A 121 -12.02 -9.65 2.06
N LEU A 122 -12.89 -10.13 1.17
CA LEU A 122 -12.64 -10.17 -0.26
C LEU A 122 -13.45 -9.10 -0.98
N LYS A 123 -12.77 -8.26 -1.78
CA LYS A 123 -13.39 -7.23 -2.60
C LYS A 123 -13.02 -7.43 -4.07
N LYS A 124 -13.97 -7.12 -4.96
CA LYS A 124 -13.70 -6.88 -6.37
C LYS A 124 -13.78 -5.39 -6.65
N ARG A 125 -12.72 -4.82 -7.22
CA ARG A 125 -12.61 -3.38 -7.49
C ARG A 125 -11.85 -3.14 -8.79
N VAL A 126 -12.16 -2.03 -9.43
CA VAL A 126 -11.36 -1.51 -10.56
C VAL A 126 -10.47 -0.40 -10.02
N ILE A 127 -9.16 -0.58 -10.15
CA ILE A 127 -8.17 0.43 -9.80
C ILE A 127 -7.80 1.18 -11.08
N LYS A 128 -7.87 2.52 -11.05
CA LYS A 128 -7.56 3.37 -12.21
C LYS A 128 -6.18 3.02 -12.78
N ASN A 129 -6.12 2.87 -14.11
CA ASN A 129 -4.93 2.46 -14.89
C ASN A 129 -4.34 1.06 -14.59
N TYR A 130 -4.69 0.45 -13.47
CA TYR A 130 -4.25 -0.91 -13.14
C TYR A 130 -5.22 -1.96 -13.70
N GLY A 131 -6.54 -1.74 -13.56
CA GLY A 131 -7.60 -2.59 -14.08
C GLY A 131 -8.44 -3.28 -12.99
N GLU A 132 -9.20 -4.29 -13.40
CA GLU A 132 -10.01 -5.10 -12.49
C GLU A 132 -9.12 -5.98 -11.60
N CYS A 133 -9.39 -5.92 -10.30
CA CYS A 133 -8.59 -6.57 -9.27
C CYS A 133 -9.48 -7.34 -8.28
N TYR A 134 -8.90 -8.42 -7.76
CA TYR A 134 -9.41 -9.15 -6.61
C TYR A 134 -8.52 -8.81 -5.41
N ILE A 135 -9.12 -8.39 -4.31
CA ILE A 135 -8.42 -7.80 -3.17
C ILE A 135 -8.79 -8.58 -1.93
N GLY A 136 -7.84 -9.33 -1.40
CA GLY A 136 -7.95 -10.00 -0.11
C GLY A 136 -7.32 -9.14 0.99
N GLU A 137 -8.12 -8.72 1.96
CA GLU A 137 -7.67 -7.94 3.11
C GLU A 137 -7.71 -8.82 4.36
N PHE A 138 -6.59 -8.90 5.07
CA PHE A 138 -6.47 -9.56 6.37
C PHE A 138 -6.30 -8.49 7.42
N TYR A 139 -7.21 -8.42 8.39
CA TYR A 139 -7.13 -7.50 9.52
C TYR A 139 -6.82 -8.26 10.80
N PHE A 140 -5.74 -7.87 11.49
CA PHE A 140 -5.25 -8.49 12.72
C PHE A 140 -5.41 -7.51 13.90
N PRO A 141 -6.56 -7.53 14.60
CA PRO A 141 -6.83 -6.57 15.68
C PRO A 141 -5.91 -6.71 16.90
N HIS A 142 -5.29 -7.88 17.08
CA HIS A 142 -4.54 -8.27 18.28
C HIS A 142 -3.10 -8.74 17.97
N ALA A 143 -2.55 -8.44 16.79
CA ALA A 143 -1.18 -8.79 16.47
C ALA A 143 -0.21 -7.90 17.28
N ASP A 144 0.18 -8.39 18.45
CA ASP A 144 1.20 -7.77 19.29
C ASP A 144 2.50 -7.68 18.49
N ASN A 145 3.03 -6.47 18.34
CA ASN A 145 4.23 -6.11 17.54
C ASN A 145 4.04 -5.90 16.03
N SER A 146 2.85 -6.10 15.45
CA SER A 146 2.69 -5.79 14.02
C SER A 146 2.76 -4.28 13.79
N ALA A 147 3.68 -3.85 12.92
CA ALA A 147 3.85 -2.43 12.56
C ALA A 147 2.55 -1.85 11.96
N GLN A 148 1.77 -2.66 11.25
CA GLN A 148 0.47 -2.30 10.69
C GLN A 148 -0.57 -3.40 10.99
N ARG A 149 -1.86 -3.04 11.08
CA ARG A 149 -2.90 -4.03 11.42
C ARG A 149 -3.47 -4.78 10.23
N ARG A 150 -3.03 -4.48 8.99
CA ARG A 150 -3.55 -5.15 7.80
C ARG A 150 -2.46 -5.59 6.82
N ALA A 151 -2.69 -6.79 6.29
CA ALA A 151 -2.01 -7.29 5.11
C ALA A 151 -3.00 -7.36 3.95
N ILE A 152 -2.61 -6.84 2.79
CA ILE A 152 -3.50 -6.73 1.64
C ILE A 152 -2.83 -7.39 0.43
N VAL A 153 -3.55 -8.30 -0.21
CA VAL A 153 -3.12 -8.99 -1.43
C VAL A 153 -4.03 -8.54 -2.58
N ILE A 154 -3.45 -7.86 -3.57
CA ILE A 154 -4.15 -7.37 -4.76
C ILE A 154 -3.72 -8.20 -5.95
N ILE A 155 -4.67 -8.91 -6.57
CA ILE A 155 -4.44 -9.78 -7.73
C ILE A 155 -5.06 -9.14 -8.98
N ASN A 156 -4.25 -8.95 -10.01
CA ASN A 156 -4.69 -8.52 -11.34
C ASN A 156 -4.46 -9.63 -12.37
N ILE A 157 -5.55 -10.28 -12.78
CA ILE A 157 -5.51 -11.45 -13.67
C ILE A 157 -4.93 -11.09 -15.04
N LYS A 158 -5.35 -9.95 -15.59
CA LYS A 158 -4.96 -9.54 -16.96
C LYS A 158 -3.47 -9.20 -17.02
N LYS A 159 -2.95 -8.57 -15.96
CA LYS A 159 -1.53 -8.22 -15.85
C LYS A 159 -0.65 -9.37 -15.36
N LYS A 160 -1.25 -10.47 -14.88
CA LYS A 160 -0.52 -11.60 -14.29
C LYS A 160 0.37 -11.14 -13.12
N GLU A 161 -0.17 -10.22 -12.33
CA GLU A 161 0.56 -9.53 -11.27
C GLU A 161 -0.19 -9.67 -9.94
N ILE A 162 0.59 -9.90 -8.89
CA ILE A 162 0.13 -9.87 -7.51
C ILE A 162 0.96 -8.80 -6.81
N SER A 163 0.30 -7.92 -6.06
CA SER A 163 1.00 -6.99 -5.18
C SER A 163 0.55 -7.19 -3.75
N ILE A 164 1.50 -7.21 -2.83
CA ILE A 164 1.30 -7.47 -1.41
C ILE A 164 1.69 -6.21 -0.64
N TRP A 165 0.79 -5.76 0.22
CA TRP A 165 0.74 -4.42 0.78
C TRP A 165 0.62 -4.52 2.30
N ASN A 166 1.46 -3.79 3.04
CA ASN A 166 1.44 -3.70 4.51
C ASN A 166 1.08 -2.29 4.97
N PHE A 167 -0.19 -2.02 5.29
CA PHE A 167 -0.68 -0.69 5.65
C PHE A 167 -1.80 -0.81 6.69
N ASP A 168 -2.11 0.27 7.41
CA ASP A 168 -3.20 0.29 8.39
C ASP A 168 -4.57 0.32 7.70
N ASP A 169 -4.68 1.07 6.58
CA ASP A 169 -5.88 1.11 5.74
C ASP A 169 -5.55 1.37 4.27
N LEU A 170 -6.44 0.91 3.38
CA LEU A 170 -6.38 1.14 1.94
C LEU A 170 -7.77 1.51 1.41
N ILE A 171 -7.90 2.75 0.96
CA ILE A 171 -9.13 3.28 0.37
C ILE A 171 -8.94 3.36 -1.14
N ILE A 172 -9.79 2.63 -1.88
CA ILE A 172 -9.79 2.63 -3.34
C ILE A 172 -10.97 3.44 -3.84
N SER A 173 -10.69 4.48 -4.62
CA SER A 173 -11.68 5.33 -5.24
C SER A 173 -11.49 5.40 -6.75
N LYS A 174 -12.40 6.10 -7.44
CA LYS A 174 -12.28 6.37 -8.88
C LYS A 174 -11.06 7.24 -9.21
N GLU A 175 -10.56 8.01 -8.25
CA GLU A 175 -9.45 8.96 -8.44
C GLU A 175 -8.09 8.28 -8.27
N GLY A 176 -8.03 7.18 -7.53
CA GLY A 176 -6.81 6.45 -7.22
C GLY A 176 -6.94 5.66 -5.93
N MET A 177 -5.82 5.43 -5.27
CA MET A 177 -5.79 4.80 -3.96
C MET A 177 -5.30 5.79 -2.92
N LYS A 178 -5.74 5.63 -1.68
CA LYS A 178 -5.17 6.28 -0.51
C LYS A 178 -4.76 5.18 0.46
N CYS A 179 -3.51 5.14 0.86
CA CYS A 179 -3.07 4.26 1.94
C CYS A 179 -2.82 5.08 3.20
N VAL A 180 -3.24 4.51 4.34
CA VAL A 180 -2.97 5.05 5.66
C VAL A 180 -1.86 4.20 6.26
N PHE A 181 -0.82 4.86 6.75
CA PHE A 181 0.33 4.22 7.36
C PHE A 181 0.55 4.79 8.75
N ASN A 182 0.79 3.91 9.72
CA ASN A 182 1.01 4.31 11.11
C ASN A 182 2.40 3.88 11.57
N VAL A 183 3.26 4.82 11.93
CA VAL A 183 4.56 4.50 12.55
C VAL A 183 4.63 5.19 13.90
N ARG A 184 4.73 4.41 14.99
CA ARG A 184 4.90 4.92 16.35
C ARG A 184 3.83 5.96 16.76
N GLY A 185 2.62 5.86 16.20
CA GLY A 185 1.50 6.77 16.49
C GLY A 185 1.38 7.95 15.52
N GLU A 186 2.31 8.11 14.58
CA GLU A 186 2.19 9.10 13.49
C GLU A 186 1.41 8.50 12.32
N HIS A 187 0.30 9.14 11.97
CA HIS A 187 -0.58 8.72 10.89
C HIS A 187 -0.29 9.53 9.62
N SER A 188 0.28 8.86 8.61
CA SER A 188 0.51 9.43 7.29
C SER A 188 -0.50 8.89 6.29
N ILE A 189 -0.97 9.75 5.39
CA ILE A 189 -1.89 9.39 4.31
C ILE A 189 -1.20 9.66 2.98
N TYR A 190 -0.93 8.61 2.23
CA TYR A 190 -0.32 8.71 0.91
C TYR A 190 -1.37 8.51 -0.17
N LYS A 191 -1.38 9.40 -1.15
CA LYS A 191 -2.14 9.19 -2.39
C LYS A 191 -1.28 8.36 -3.32
N VAL A 192 -1.88 7.31 -3.89
CA VAL A 192 -1.16 6.34 -4.69
C VAL A 192 -1.88 6.10 -6.01
N ILE A 193 -1.12 6.12 -7.10
CA ILE A 193 -1.62 5.88 -8.46
C ILE A 193 -0.80 4.78 -9.14
N TYR A 194 -1.43 4.03 -10.03
CA TYR A 194 -0.69 3.10 -10.90
C TYR A 194 -0.17 3.84 -12.13
N SER A 195 1.16 3.85 -12.29
CA SER A 195 1.83 4.42 -13.45
C SER A 195 1.93 3.38 -14.57
N LEU A 196 1.27 3.63 -15.70
CA LEU A 196 1.40 2.77 -16.89
C LEU A 196 2.83 2.75 -17.43
N ARG A 197 3.55 3.87 -17.30
CA ARG A 197 4.94 4.01 -17.76
C ARG A 197 5.89 3.17 -16.93
N CYS A 198 5.78 3.24 -15.60
CA CYS A 198 6.65 2.50 -14.70
C CYS A 198 6.19 1.05 -14.50
N GLY A 199 4.91 0.77 -14.78
CA GLY A 199 4.29 -0.53 -14.50
C GLY A 199 4.19 -0.86 -13.01
N LEU A 200 4.10 0.15 -12.14
CA LEU A 200 4.06 0.03 -10.69
C LEU A 200 3.25 1.16 -10.05
N PHE A 201 2.92 1.03 -8.76
CA PHE A 201 2.27 2.09 -8.00
C PHE A 201 3.29 3.14 -7.52
N LEU A 202 2.88 4.40 -7.57
CA LEU A 202 3.66 5.57 -7.17
C LEU A 202 2.86 6.43 -6.20
N SER A 203 3.53 6.99 -5.21
CA SER A 203 2.97 8.06 -4.37
C SER A 203 2.94 9.37 -5.15
N ILE A 204 1.97 10.24 -4.85
CA ILE A 204 1.79 11.57 -5.46
C ILE A 204 1.39 12.63 -4.44
#